data_AF-A0A3A4ZLX8-F1
#
_entry.id   AF-A0A3A4ZLX8-F1
#
_cell.length_a   1.000
_cell.length_b   1.000
_cell.length_c   1.000
_cell.angle_alpha   90.00
_cell.angle_beta   90.00
_cell.angle_gamma   90.00
#
_symmetry.space_group_name_H-M   'P 1'
#
loop_
_entity.id
_entity.type
_entity.pdbx_description
1 polymer ?
#
loop_
_entity_poly.entity_id
_entity_poly.type
_entity_poly.pdbx_seq_one_letter_code
_entity_poly.pdbx_strand_id
1 'polypeptide(L)'
;MDENKIPSISDLEQFLQEYGWTFKKLNPNGDKEVLVAPFNFDDQKGIYISFRIEGEFVMVSTVDFMMNVPETDISKLFALNDRLKLVKLYPVTENPLAVELGFELWADAINKDTFFAFMDMLCLSIEAIMEKLEKNELTFDTKWVTLVK
;
A
#
# COMPACT_ATOMS: atom_id res chain seq x y z
N MET A 1 7.98 25.10 14.83
CA MET A 1 7.61 24.34 13.62
C MET A 1 6.11 24.34 13.59
N ASP A 2 5.48 24.73 12.48
CA ASP A 2 4.02 24.75 12.40
C ASP A 2 3.48 23.33 12.63
N GLU A 3 2.73 23.19 13.72
CA GLU A 3 1.99 22.00 14.09
C GLU A 3 0.75 21.91 13.17
N ASN A 4 0.50 20.72 12.59
CA ASN A 4 -0.68 20.38 11.77
C ASN A 4 -0.72 20.87 10.32
N LYS A 5 0.35 20.68 9.55
CA LYS A 5 0.25 20.78 8.09
C LYS A 5 0.13 19.40 7.47
N ILE A 6 -1.05 19.10 6.93
CA ILE A 6 -1.26 17.94 6.05
C ILE A 6 -0.25 18.05 4.90
N PRO A 7 0.56 17.01 4.63
CA PRO A 7 1.53 17.06 3.53
C PRO A 7 0.79 17.27 2.22
N SER A 8 1.31 18.16 1.39
CA SER A 8 0.88 18.28 0.01
C SER A 8 1.41 17.10 -0.81
N ILE A 9 0.87 16.92 -2.01
CA ILE A 9 1.39 15.90 -2.93
C ILE A 9 2.86 16.16 -3.26
N SER A 10 3.28 17.42 -3.37
CA SER A 10 4.67 17.80 -3.63
C SER A 10 5.59 17.42 -2.48
N ASP A 11 5.10 17.48 -1.24
CA ASP A 11 5.88 17.02 -0.08
C ASP A 11 6.08 15.50 -0.14
N LEU A 12 5.05 14.74 -0.51
CA LEU A 12 5.17 13.28 -0.70
C LEU A 12 6.10 12.92 -1.87
N GLU A 13 6.04 13.66 -2.96
CA GLU A 13 6.97 13.52 -4.09
C GLU A 13 8.42 13.70 -3.63
N GLN A 14 8.67 14.74 -2.83
CA GLN A 14 10.01 15.00 -2.27
C GLN A 14 10.44 13.88 -1.32
N PHE A 15 9.59 13.45 -0.38
CA PHE A 15 9.94 12.38 0.55
C PHE A 15 10.23 11.06 -0.17
N LEU A 16 9.44 10.69 -1.17
CA LEU A 16 9.68 9.48 -1.96
C LEU A 16 10.99 9.56 -2.75
N GLN A 17 11.31 10.71 -3.37
CA GLN A 17 12.58 10.90 -4.07
C GLN A 17 13.77 10.81 -3.12
N GLU A 18 13.68 11.47 -1.97
CA GLU A 18 14.75 11.45 -0.96
C GLU A 18 14.92 10.07 -0.32
N TYR A 19 13.85 9.29 -0.19
CA TYR A 19 13.89 7.89 0.23
C TYR A 19 14.48 6.96 -0.85
N GLY A 20 14.58 7.43 -2.10
CA GLY A 20 15.15 6.69 -3.23
C GLY A 20 14.12 5.91 -4.04
N TRP A 21 12.82 6.19 -3.87
CA TRP A 21 11.76 5.57 -4.65
C TRP A 21 11.44 6.37 -5.91
N THR A 22 11.25 5.66 -7.01
CA THR A 22 10.68 6.25 -8.23
C THR A 22 9.16 6.16 -8.18
N PHE A 23 8.46 7.09 -8.82
CA PHE A 23 7.00 7.07 -8.87
C PHE A 23 6.48 7.74 -10.14
N LYS A 24 5.20 7.49 -10.42
CA LYS A 24 4.43 8.22 -11.42
C LYS A 24 3.29 8.94 -10.72
N LYS A 25 3.08 10.20 -11.09
CA LYS A 25 1.91 10.95 -10.70
C LYS A 25 0.76 10.64 -11.67
N LEU A 26 -0.36 10.20 -11.13
CA LEU A 26 -1.57 9.89 -11.88
C LEU A 26 -2.73 10.75 -11.38
N ASN A 27 -3.70 10.99 -12.26
CA ASN A 27 -4.99 11.56 -11.88
C ASN A 27 -6.11 10.71 -12.51
N PRO A 28 -6.42 9.53 -11.92
CA PRO A 28 -7.23 8.51 -12.57
C PRO A 28 -8.69 8.94 -12.82
N ASN A 29 -9.22 9.87 -12.01
CA ASN A 29 -10.63 10.29 -12.05
C ASN A 29 -10.82 11.81 -12.18
N GLY A 30 -9.75 12.59 -12.37
CA GLY A 30 -9.81 14.05 -12.42
C GLY A 30 -9.83 14.75 -11.05
N ASP A 31 -10.27 14.06 -10.00
CA ASP A 31 -10.55 14.67 -8.68
C ASP A 31 -9.36 14.72 -7.73
N LYS A 32 -8.51 13.68 -7.71
CA LYS A 32 -7.39 13.57 -6.76
C LYS A 32 -6.15 13.02 -7.43
N GLU A 33 -5.03 13.66 -7.12
CA GLU A 33 -3.71 13.19 -7.54
C GLU A 33 -3.28 11.99 -6.68
N VAL A 34 -2.68 11.00 -7.34
CA VAL A 34 -2.17 9.77 -6.72
C VAL A 34 -0.74 9.57 -7.18
N LEU A 35 0.17 9.28 -6.26
CA LEU A 35 1.51 8.82 -6.61
C LEU A 35 1.51 7.30 -6.61
N VAL A 36 2.05 6.69 -7.66
CA VAL A 36 2.18 5.23 -7.76
C VAL A 36 3.65 4.89 -7.91
N ALA A 37 4.17 4.12 -6.96
CA ALA A 37 5.56 3.68 -6.91
C ALA A 37 5.64 2.14 -7.00
N PRO A 38 6.68 1.59 -7.64
CA PRO A 38 6.90 0.15 -7.64
C PRO A 38 7.52 -0.32 -6.32
N PHE A 39 7.05 -1.45 -5.81
CA PHE A 39 7.67 -2.22 -4.73
C PHE A 39 8.18 -3.55 -5.28
N ASN A 40 9.48 -3.80 -5.16
CA ASN A 40 10.11 -5.06 -5.60
C ASN A 40 10.06 -6.07 -4.45
N PHE A 41 9.53 -7.26 -4.71
CA PHE A 41 9.68 -8.41 -3.80
C PHE A 41 10.99 -9.16 -4.06
N ASP A 42 11.32 -9.34 -5.34
CA ASP A 42 12.55 -9.97 -5.79
C ASP A 42 13.06 -9.28 -7.07
N ASP A 43 14.13 -9.81 -7.67
CA ASP A 43 14.74 -9.25 -8.88
C ASP A 43 13.83 -9.29 -10.13
N GLN A 44 12.67 -9.96 -10.09
CA GLN A 44 11.79 -10.19 -11.24
C GLN A 44 10.33 -9.81 -11.01
N LYS A 45 9.89 -9.74 -9.76
CA LYS A 45 8.49 -9.53 -9.38
C LYS A 45 8.35 -8.36 -8.41
N GLY A 46 7.40 -7.49 -8.74
CA GLY A 46 6.93 -6.46 -7.83
C GLY A 46 5.43 -6.25 -7.92
N ILE A 47 4.96 -5.34 -7.09
CA ILE A 47 3.61 -4.78 -7.11
C ILE A 47 3.70 -3.26 -7.14
N TYR A 48 2.59 -2.59 -7.38
CA TYR A 48 2.52 -1.15 -7.22
C TYR A 48 1.95 -0.77 -5.86
N ILE A 49 2.48 0.33 -5.31
CA ILE A 49 2.00 0.99 -4.10
C ILE A 49 1.49 2.37 -4.51
N SER A 50 0.28 2.69 -4.08
CA SER A 50 -0.33 3.99 -4.27
C SER A 50 -0.25 4.82 -3.00
N PHE A 51 -0.01 6.12 -3.14
CA PHE A 51 0.00 7.11 -2.08
C PHE A 51 -1.04 8.17 -2.44
N ARG A 52 -2.00 8.38 -1.55
CA ARG A 52 -3.10 9.33 -1.75
C ARG A 52 -3.39 10.10 -0.48
N ILE A 53 -3.58 11.41 -0.61
CA ILE A 53 -3.98 12.26 0.51
C ILE A 53 -5.51 12.16 0.68
N GLU A 54 -5.95 11.70 1.84
CA GLU A 54 -7.34 11.49 2.21
C GLU A 54 -7.65 12.30 3.47
N GLY A 55 -8.05 13.56 3.30
CA GLY A 55 -8.35 14.46 4.41
C GLY A 55 -7.12 14.71 5.27
N GLU A 56 -7.07 14.09 6.45
CA GLU A 56 -6.04 14.30 7.48
C GLU A 56 -4.94 13.23 7.48
N PHE A 57 -4.93 12.31 6.53
CA PHE A 57 -3.91 11.27 6.45
C PHE A 57 -3.52 10.96 5.00
N VAL A 58 -2.39 10.27 4.85
CA VAL A 58 -1.94 9.67 3.59
C VAL A 58 -2.35 8.21 3.63
N MET A 59 -3.30 7.84 2.77
CA MET A 59 -3.62 6.45 2.49
C MET A 59 -2.53 5.87 1.59
N VAL A 60 -1.86 4.84 2.08
CA VAL A 60 -0.89 4.07 1.31
C VAL A 60 -1.45 2.69 1.10
N SER A 61 -1.59 2.27 -0.15
CA SER A 61 -2.19 0.96 -0.45
C SER A 61 -1.44 0.22 -1.53
N THR A 62 -1.53 -1.10 -1.52
CA THR A 62 -1.18 -1.89 -2.70
C THR A 62 -2.17 -1.62 -3.85
N VAL A 63 -1.81 -2.06 -5.05
CA VAL A 63 -2.64 -1.97 -6.26
C VAL A 63 -2.68 -3.33 -6.95
N ASP A 64 -3.88 -3.82 -7.21
CA ASP A 64 -4.18 -5.11 -7.85
C ASP A 64 -3.51 -6.30 -7.11
N PHE A 65 -3.50 -6.26 -5.77
CA PHE A 65 -2.71 -7.18 -4.94
C PHE A 65 -3.32 -8.57 -4.78
N MET A 66 -4.56 -8.66 -4.30
CA MET A 66 -5.30 -9.93 -4.16
C MET A 66 -6.58 -9.86 -4.97
N MET A 67 -6.56 -10.35 -6.20
CA MET A 67 -7.70 -10.42 -7.10
C MET A 67 -8.34 -11.81 -7.05
N ASN A 68 -9.62 -11.90 -7.42
CA ASN A 68 -10.36 -13.15 -7.56
C ASN A 68 -10.35 -14.04 -6.30
N VAL A 69 -10.40 -13.43 -5.12
CA VAL A 69 -10.46 -14.17 -3.86
C VAL A 69 -11.78 -14.96 -3.79
N PRO A 70 -11.77 -16.29 -3.62
CA PRO A 70 -12.98 -17.08 -3.53
C PRO A 70 -13.68 -16.86 -2.19
N GLU A 71 -15.00 -16.97 -2.18
CA GLU A 71 -15.80 -16.80 -0.96
C GLU A 71 -15.40 -17.76 0.17
N THR A 72 -14.88 -18.95 -0.19
CA THR A 72 -14.40 -19.96 0.76
C THR A 72 -13.23 -19.47 1.62
N ASP A 73 -12.46 -18.50 1.13
CA ASP A 73 -11.28 -17.96 1.78
C ASP A 73 -11.55 -16.68 2.59
N ILE A 74 -12.77 -16.12 2.53
CA ILE A 74 -13.15 -14.90 3.26
C ILE A 74 -12.95 -15.05 4.78
N SER A 75 -13.32 -16.21 5.34
CA SER A 75 -13.17 -16.46 6.78
C SER A 75 -11.70 -16.43 7.25
N LYS A 76 -10.79 -16.97 6.42
CA LYS A 76 -9.34 -16.94 6.65
C LYS A 76 -8.80 -15.51 6.54
N LEU A 77 -9.29 -14.72 5.58
CA LEU A 77 -8.92 -13.31 5.44
C LEU A 77 -9.29 -12.49 6.66
N PHE A 78 -10.50 -12.66 7.20
CA PHE A 78 -10.90 -11.97 8.43
C PHE A 78 -10.01 -12.35 9.60
N ALA A 79 -9.76 -13.65 9.79
CA ALA A 79 -8.88 -14.15 10.85
C ALA A 79 -7.44 -13.62 10.73
N LEU A 80 -6.94 -13.44 9.50
CA LEU A 80 -5.66 -12.79 9.25
C LEU A 80 -5.72 -11.30 9.60
N ASN A 81 -6.71 -10.58 9.11
CA ASN A 81 -6.86 -9.12 9.28
C ASN A 81 -6.98 -8.71 10.76
N ASP A 82 -7.65 -9.53 11.58
CA ASP A 82 -7.77 -9.31 13.03
C ASP A 82 -6.41 -9.34 13.76
N ARG A 83 -5.44 -10.08 13.20
CA ARG A 83 -4.08 -10.19 13.74
C ARG A 83 -3.16 -9.08 13.23
N LEU A 84 -3.57 -8.36 12.19
CA LEU A 84 -2.80 -7.23 11.64
C LEU A 84 -3.06 -5.96 12.46
N LYS A 85 -1.98 -5.29 12.86
CA LYS A 85 -2.04 -4.06 13.69
C LYS A 85 -1.79 -2.80 12.87
N LEU A 86 -0.68 -2.76 12.13
CA LEU A 86 -0.22 -1.57 11.37
C LEU A 86 -0.86 -1.45 9.98
N VAL A 87 -1.43 -2.54 9.49
CA VAL A 87 -1.91 -2.70 8.12
C VAL A 87 -3.26 -3.36 8.17
N LYS A 88 -4.12 -3.03 7.21
CA LYS A 88 -5.44 -3.64 7.06
C LYS A 88 -5.62 -4.22 5.67
N LEU A 89 -6.23 -5.39 5.63
CA LEU A 89 -6.82 -5.94 4.42
C LEU A 89 -8.21 -5.33 4.27
N TYR A 90 -8.49 -4.73 3.11
CA TYR A 90 -9.81 -4.15 2.83
C TYR A 90 -10.26 -4.49 1.41
N PRO A 91 -11.56 -4.76 1.21
CA PRO A 91 -12.11 -5.05 -0.11
C PRO A 91 -12.15 -3.77 -0.96
N VAL A 92 -11.73 -3.89 -2.23
CA VAL A 92 -11.85 -2.82 -3.24
C VAL A 92 -12.92 -3.11 -4.29
N THR A 93 -13.20 -4.39 -4.55
CA THR A 93 -14.35 -4.85 -5.35
C THR A 93 -14.97 -6.06 -4.68
N GLU A 94 -16.29 -6.24 -4.85
CA GLU A 94 -17.00 -7.37 -4.22
C GLU A 94 -17.22 -8.54 -5.19
N ASN A 95 -17.23 -8.33 -6.51
CA ASN A 95 -17.46 -9.39 -7.49
C ASN A 95 -16.75 -9.13 -8.84
N PRO A 96 -15.63 -9.82 -9.14
CA PRO A 96 -14.90 -10.70 -8.24
C PRO A 96 -14.35 -9.94 -7.03
N LEU A 97 -14.21 -10.62 -5.88
CA LEU A 97 -13.64 -10.02 -4.67
C LEU A 97 -12.17 -9.69 -4.91
N ALA A 98 -11.81 -8.42 -4.76
CA ALA A 98 -10.44 -7.97 -4.74
C ALA A 98 -10.13 -7.25 -3.42
N VAL A 99 -8.94 -7.49 -2.89
CA VAL A 99 -8.50 -7.02 -1.57
C VAL A 99 -7.14 -6.37 -1.71
N GLU A 100 -6.98 -5.22 -1.05
CA GLU A 100 -5.72 -4.49 -0.96
C GLU A 100 -5.22 -4.45 0.48
N LEU A 101 -3.92 -4.24 0.63
CA LEU A 101 -3.30 -3.83 1.89
C LEU A 101 -3.34 -2.30 1.98
N GLY A 102 -3.82 -1.79 3.12
CA GLY A 102 -3.94 -0.36 3.40
C GLY A 102 -3.21 0.02 4.68
N PHE A 103 -2.58 1.17 4.62
CA PHE A 103 -1.84 1.81 5.71
C PHE A 103 -2.26 3.28 5.77
N GLU A 104 -2.46 3.77 6.98
CA GLU A 104 -2.80 5.16 7.23
C GLU A 104 -1.64 5.84 7.92
N LEU A 105 -1.06 6.84 7.24
CA LEU A 105 -0.06 7.71 7.84
C LEU A 105 -0.72 9.06 8.15
N TRP A 106 -0.99 9.29 9.43
CA TRP A 106 -1.71 10.48 9.90
C TRP A 106 -0.84 11.74 9.82
N ALA A 107 -1.42 12.85 9.34
CA ALA A 107 -0.69 14.08 9.02
C ALA A 107 0.09 14.68 10.20
N ASP A 108 -0.43 14.53 11.42
CA ASP A 108 0.20 14.97 12.66
C ASP A 108 1.53 14.26 12.94
N ALA A 109 1.66 13.02 12.46
CA ALA A 109 2.87 12.22 12.57
C ALA A 109 3.85 12.42 11.41
N ILE A 110 3.48 13.13 10.33
CA ILE A 110 4.29 13.19 9.11
C ILE A 110 5.37 14.27 9.19
N ASN A 111 6.61 13.80 9.20
CA ASN A 111 7.79 14.53 8.80
C ASN A 111 8.70 13.56 8.01
N LYS A 112 9.86 14.04 7.56
CA LYS A 112 10.78 13.22 6.78
C LYS A 112 11.20 11.94 7.50
N ASP A 113 11.61 12.03 8.75
CA ASP A 113 12.16 10.90 9.50
C ASP A 113 11.09 9.86 9.79
N THR A 114 9.87 10.30 10.16
CA THR A 114 8.74 9.40 10.40
C THR A 114 8.20 8.81 9.11
N PHE A 115 8.23 9.54 7.99
CA PHE A 115 7.88 8.99 6.68
C PHE A 115 8.86 7.88 6.28
N PHE A 116 10.17 8.08 6.51
CA PHE A 116 11.19 7.08 6.15
C PHE A 116 11.03 5.82 7.01
N ALA A 117 10.84 5.99 8.32
CA ALA A 117 10.54 4.87 9.21
C ALA A 117 9.23 4.16 8.83
N PHE A 118 8.21 4.90 8.41
CA PHE A 118 6.96 4.34 7.89
C PHE A 118 7.20 3.52 6.62
N MET A 119 8.01 4.00 5.68
CA MET A 119 8.35 3.29 4.44
C MET A 119 9.09 1.97 4.72
N ASP A 120 10.03 1.96 5.68
CA ASP A 120 10.69 0.72 6.12
C ASP A 120 9.66 -0.27 6.70
N MET A 121 8.77 0.21 7.58
CA MET A 121 7.71 -0.62 8.17
C MET A 121 6.71 -1.14 7.13
N LEU A 122 6.38 -0.33 6.13
CA LEU A 122 5.52 -0.69 5.00
C LEU A 122 6.11 -1.88 4.24
N CYS A 123 7.39 -1.79 3.85
CA CYS A 123 8.09 -2.84 3.11
C CYS A 123 8.10 -4.16 3.90
N LEU A 124 8.54 -4.11 5.16
CA LEU A 124 8.58 -5.28 6.05
C LEU A 124 7.19 -5.89 6.29
N SER A 125 6.15 -5.04 6.37
CA SER A 125 4.78 -5.50 6.57
C SER A 125 4.23 -6.22 5.35
N ILE A 126 4.49 -5.69 4.15
CA ILE A 126 4.07 -6.31 2.88
C ILE A 126 4.73 -7.68 2.73
N GLU A 127 6.04 -7.79 2.96
CA GLU A 127 6.77 -9.07 2.93
C GLU A 127 6.20 -10.07 3.94
N ALA A 128 6.02 -9.65 5.20
CA ALA A 128 5.53 -10.51 6.26
C ALA A 128 4.08 -10.97 6.03
N ILE A 129 3.23 -10.15 5.40
CA ILE A 129 1.87 -10.54 5.04
C ILE A 129 1.89 -11.52 3.89
N MET A 130 2.68 -11.29 2.85
CA MET A 130 2.81 -12.22 1.73
C MET A 130 3.20 -13.61 2.20
N GLU A 131 4.20 -13.73 3.06
CA GLU A 131 4.55 -15.02 3.66
C GLU A 131 3.38 -15.65 4.43
N LYS A 132 2.58 -14.84 5.13
CA LYS A 132 1.40 -15.35 5.85
C LYS A 132 0.32 -15.79 4.88
N LEU A 133 0.08 -15.07 3.79
CA LEU A 133 -0.90 -15.44 2.78
C LEU A 133 -0.55 -16.80 2.16
N GLU A 134 0.72 -17.00 1.83
CA GLU A 134 1.25 -18.29 1.34
C GLU A 134 1.07 -19.40 2.39
N LYS A 135 1.42 -19.15 3.65
CA LYS A 135 1.28 -20.13 4.76
C LYS A 135 -0.17 -20.48 5.10
N ASN A 136 -1.13 -19.60 4.83
CA ASN A 136 -2.56 -19.82 5.10
C ASN A 136 -3.30 -20.47 3.93
N GLU A 137 -2.60 -20.84 2.85
CA GLU A 137 -3.16 -21.49 1.66
C GLU A 137 -4.39 -20.72 1.14
N LEU A 138 -4.26 -19.39 1.06
CA LEU A 138 -5.27 -18.52 0.47
C LEU A 138 -5.13 -18.54 -1.06
N THR A 139 -6.26 -18.66 -1.76
CA THR A 139 -6.30 -18.69 -3.22
C THR A 139 -6.63 -17.30 -3.74
N PHE A 140 -5.76 -16.70 -4.54
CA PHE A 140 -5.97 -15.40 -5.19
C PHE A 140 -4.96 -15.20 -6.32
N ASP A 141 -5.26 -14.26 -7.21
CA ASP A 141 -4.34 -13.80 -8.25
C ASP A 141 -3.69 -12.49 -7.81
N THR A 142 -2.37 -12.36 -7.99
CA THR A 142 -1.67 -11.07 -7.83
C THR A 142 -1.25 -10.57 -9.20
N LYS A 143 -1.50 -9.28 -9.48
CA LYS A 143 -1.02 -8.66 -10.71
C LYS A 143 0.44 -8.26 -10.58
N TRP A 144 1.30 -9.25 -10.78
CA TRP A 144 2.74 -9.04 -10.80
C TRP A 144 3.16 -8.10 -11.92
N VAL A 145 4.07 -7.19 -11.58
CA VAL A 145 4.70 -6.30 -12.55
C VAL A 145 6.17 -6.66 -12.68
N THR A 146 6.64 -6.78 -13.91
CA THR A 146 8.07 -6.91 -14.21
C THR A 146 8.68 -5.53 -14.19
N LEU A 147 9.57 -5.30 -13.23
CA LEU A 147 10.23 -4.01 -13.05
C LEU A 147 11.60 -4.10 -13.71
N VAL A 148 11.78 -3.38 -14.81
CA VAL A 148 13.07 -3.31 -15.51
C VAL A 148 13.94 -2.29 -14.76
N LYS A 149 15.09 -2.72 -14.25
CA LYS A 149 16.11 -1.84 -13.63
C LYS A 149 16.64 -0.82 -14.63
#